data_AF-A0A9E3X4P3-F1
#
_entry.id   AF-A0A9E3X4P3-F1
#
_cell.length_a   1.000
_cell.length_b   1.000
_cell.length_c   1.000
_cell.angle_alpha   90.00
_cell.angle_beta   90.00
_cell.angle_gamma   90.00
#
_symmetry.space_group_name_H-M   'P 1'
#
loop_
_entity.id
_entity.type
_entity.pdbx_description
1 polymer ?
#
loop_
_entity_poly.entity_id
_entity_poly.type
_entity_poly.pdbx_seq_one_letter_code
_entity_poly.pdbx_strand_id
1 'polypeptide(L)'
;MSVAIAEKPSYELSSWDLSELLPEPTEAILSERLADLEKKVQDFVAVRENLNPEMDPEMLLNIMGQYEDLVETIFKLGAYGSLWFSADTQSSAALTYRNRLQQVSTDVQNRTLFFDLWWKGLDDDEASALLPNSAHFPDQRHYLADLRRTKPYTLDEKSEQLINTKDANGIDAVMT
;
A
#
# COMPACT_ATOMS: atom_id res chain seq x y z
N MET A 1 -24.07 -56.81 -0.66
CA MET A 1 -23.20 -55.86 0.05
C MET A 1 -23.67 -54.46 -0.31
N SER A 2 -24.26 -53.74 0.65
CA SER A 2 -24.76 -52.37 0.45
C SER A 2 -23.62 -51.41 0.78
N VAL A 3 -23.20 -50.58 -0.17
CA VAL A 3 -22.21 -49.54 0.08
C VAL A 3 -22.93 -48.40 0.77
N ALA A 4 -22.58 -48.14 2.04
CA ALA A 4 -23.04 -46.96 2.75
C ALA A 4 -22.41 -45.72 2.08
N ILE A 5 -23.24 -44.87 1.49
CA ILE A 5 -22.83 -43.55 1.02
C ILE A 5 -22.72 -42.68 2.27
N ALA A 6 -21.51 -42.28 2.63
CA ALA A 6 -21.30 -41.31 3.71
C ALA A 6 -22.06 -40.02 3.39
N GLU A 7 -22.87 -39.52 4.34
CA GLU A 7 -23.53 -38.22 4.19
C GLU A 7 -22.48 -37.14 3.98
N LYS A 8 -22.62 -36.35 2.90
CA LYS A 8 -21.76 -35.19 2.68
C LYS A 8 -22.04 -34.17 3.79
N PRO A 9 -21.00 -33.57 4.40
CA PRO A 9 -21.21 -32.49 5.36
C PRO A 9 -22.02 -31.38 4.69
N SER A 10 -23.10 -30.96 5.35
CA SER A 10 -23.85 -29.77 4.96
C SER A 10 -23.01 -28.54 5.33
N TYR A 11 -22.64 -27.74 4.34
CA TYR A 11 -21.93 -26.49 4.54
C TYR A 11 -22.92 -25.34 4.35
N GLU A 12 -23.12 -24.54 5.39
CA GLU A 12 -23.85 -23.29 5.26
C GLU A 12 -22.90 -22.21 4.76
N LEU A 13 -23.26 -21.58 3.63
CA LEU A 13 -22.51 -20.44 3.11
C LEU A 13 -22.70 -19.26 4.05
N SER A 14 -21.60 -18.74 4.59
CA SER A 14 -21.56 -17.49 5.35
C SER A 14 -20.68 -16.46 4.65
N SER A 15 -20.87 -15.18 4.98
CA SER A 15 -19.93 -14.13 4.59
C SER A 15 -18.58 -14.32 5.29
N TRP A 16 -17.53 -13.74 4.72
CA TRP A 16 -16.25 -13.60 5.41
C TRP A 16 -16.39 -12.69 6.63
N ASP A 17 -15.63 -12.98 7.67
CA ASP A 17 -15.42 -12.05 8.78
C ASP A 17 -14.27 -11.11 8.41
N LEU A 18 -14.59 -9.82 8.27
CA LEU A 18 -13.62 -8.77 7.91
C LEU A 18 -13.33 -7.81 9.08
N SER A 19 -13.82 -8.13 10.29
CA SER A 19 -13.74 -7.24 11.45
C SER A 19 -12.31 -6.92 11.90
N GLU A 20 -11.35 -7.81 11.61
CA GLU A 20 -9.92 -7.56 11.85
C GLU A 20 -9.33 -6.49 10.93
N LEU A 21 -9.88 -6.32 9.72
CA LEU A 21 -9.44 -5.28 8.78
C LEU A 21 -10.14 -3.96 9.06
N LEU A 22 -11.47 -4.01 9.24
CA LEU A 22 -12.30 -2.88 9.59
C LEU A 22 -13.51 -3.40 10.38
N PRO A 23 -13.72 -2.96 11.64
CA PRO A 23 -14.80 -3.49 12.47
C PRO A 23 -16.17 -3.33 11.81
N GLU A 24 -16.44 -2.14 11.28
CA GLU A 24 -17.63 -1.84 10.49
C GLU A 24 -17.33 -0.74 9.45
N PRO A 25 -17.98 -0.75 8.27
CA PRO A 25 -17.77 0.24 7.22
C PRO A 25 -18.61 1.51 7.46
N THR A 26 -18.68 1.98 8.70
CA THR A 26 -19.42 3.21 9.03
C THR A 26 -18.59 4.45 8.69
N GLU A 27 -19.26 5.56 8.38
CA GLU A 27 -18.57 6.82 8.06
C GLU A 27 -17.69 7.30 9.22
N ALA A 28 -18.10 7.06 10.47
CA ALA A 28 -17.34 7.45 11.65
C ALA A 28 -16.00 6.68 11.74
N ILE A 29 -16.04 5.35 11.62
CA ILE A 29 -14.83 4.52 11.68
C ILE A 29 -13.92 4.80 10.49
N LEU A 30 -14.49 4.91 9.28
CA LEU A 30 -13.70 5.22 8.09
C LEU A 30 -13.04 6.60 8.19
N SER A 31 -13.77 7.62 8.65
CA SER A 31 -13.19 8.96 8.84
C SER A 31 -12.06 8.97 9.87
N GLU A 32 -12.19 8.23 10.97
CA GLU A 32 -11.13 8.06 11.97
C GLU A 32 -9.88 7.42 11.34
N ARG A 33 -10.05 6.32 10.61
CA ARG A 33 -8.94 5.61 9.94
C ARG A 33 -8.27 6.47 8.87
N LEU A 34 -9.03 7.25 8.12
CA LEU A 34 -8.49 8.16 7.11
C LEU A 34 -7.75 9.35 7.74
N ALA A 35 -8.20 9.84 8.89
CA ALA A 35 -7.49 10.89 9.64
C ALA A 35 -6.16 10.39 10.21
N ASP A 36 -6.12 9.15 10.73
CA ASP A 36 -4.87 8.51 11.16
C ASP A 36 -3.90 8.31 9.99
N LEU A 37 -4.40 7.80 8.86
CA LEU A 37 -3.61 7.68 7.63
C LEU A 37 -3.06 9.05 7.18
N GLU A 38 -3.89 10.09 7.15
CA GLU A 38 -3.44 11.43 6.75
C GLU A 38 -2.30 11.94 7.64
N LYS A 39 -2.38 11.69 8.96
CA LYS A 39 -1.29 12.02 9.87
C LYS A 39 -0.01 11.27 9.53
N LYS A 40 -0.08 9.96 9.29
CA LYS A 40 1.08 9.15 8.87
C LYS A 40 1.69 9.68 7.57
N VAL A 41 0.86 10.11 6.61
CA VAL A 41 1.32 10.70 5.36
C VAL A 41 2.03 12.03 5.59
N GLN A 42 1.49 12.89 6.46
CA GLN A 42 2.15 14.17 6.81
C GLN A 42 3.51 13.94 7.48
N ASP A 43 3.55 13.02 8.46
CA ASP A 43 4.78 12.66 9.16
C ASP A 43 5.82 12.09 8.18
N PHE A 44 5.40 11.22 7.26
CA PHE A 44 6.27 10.68 6.23
C PHE A 44 6.75 11.74 5.23
N VAL A 45 5.87 12.62 4.75
CA VAL A 45 6.27 13.72 3.83
C VAL A 45 7.31 14.64 4.48
N ALA A 46 7.22 14.87 5.80
CA ALA A 46 8.19 15.68 6.52
C ALA A 46 9.61 15.08 6.54
N VAL A 47 9.77 13.78 6.29
CA VAL A 47 11.10 13.14 6.21
C VAL A 47 11.90 13.57 4.99
N ARG A 48 11.26 14.18 3.98
CA ARG A 48 11.90 14.58 2.72
C ARG A 48 13.14 15.46 2.92
N GLU A 49 13.09 16.37 3.90
CA GLU A 49 14.19 17.27 4.24
C GLU A 49 15.38 16.55 4.90
N ASN A 50 15.17 15.33 5.40
CA ASN A 50 16.19 14.54 6.07
C ASN A 50 16.85 13.48 5.16
N LEU A 51 16.34 13.32 3.94
CA LEU A 51 16.86 12.33 2.99
C LEU A 51 18.22 12.79 2.45
N ASN A 52 19.27 12.03 2.77
CA ASN A 52 20.65 12.35 2.39
C ASN A 52 21.46 11.07 2.16
N PRO A 53 22.26 10.95 1.09
CA PRO A 53 23.08 9.75 0.82
C PRO A 53 24.06 9.38 1.94
N GLU A 54 24.49 10.36 2.75
CA GLU A 54 25.44 10.17 3.84
C GLU A 54 24.76 10.02 5.21
N MET A 55 23.43 9.82 5.26
CA MET A 55 22.70 9.64 6.51
C MET A 55 23.06 8.32 7.20
N ASP A 56 22.75 8.22 8.49
CA ASP A 56 22.89 6.96 9.23
C ASP A 56 21.94 5.89 8.64
N PRO A 57 22.41 4.69 8.29
CA PRO A 57 21.55 3.58 7.87
C PRO A 57 20.43 3.25 8.87
N GLU A 58 20.64 3.46 10.18
CA GLU A 58 19.58 3.32 11.19
C GLU A 58 18.45 4.34 11.00
N MET A 59 18.79 5.57 10.56
CA MET A 59 17.79 6.58 10.25
C MET A 59 16.98 6.20 9.01
N LEU A 60 17.60 5.60 7.99
CA LEU A 60 16.89 5.06 6.83
C LEU A 60 15.92 3.95 7.25
N LEU A 61 16.35 3.03 8.12
CA LEU A 61 15.47 1.98 8.65
C LEU A 61 14.24 2.56 9.38
N ASN A 62 14.41 3.63 10.15
CA ASN A 62 13.29 4.29 10.81
C ASN A 62 12.33 4.96 9.80
N ILE A 63 12.85 5.56 8.72
CA ILE A 63 12.02 6.11 7.64
C ILE A 63 11.26 4.98 6.92
N MET A 64 11.92 3.85 6.67
CA MET A 64 11.27 2.68 6.06
C MET A 64 10.16 2.12 6.93
N GLY A 65 10.33 2.07 8.26
CA GLY A 65 9.26 1.64 9.17
C GLY A 65 8.04 2.57 9.13
N GLN A 66 8.25 3.88 9.01
CA GLN A 66 7.15 4.84 8.82
C GLN A 66 6.44 4.64 7.48
N TYR A 67 7.21 4.40 6.40
CA TYR A 67 6.65 4.09 5.09
C TYR A 67 5.83 2.79 5.12
N GLU A 68 6.36 1.75 5.75
CA GLU A 68 5.71 0.44 5.88
C GLU A 68 4.39 0.54 6.64
N ASP A 69 4.35 1.23 7.79
CA ASP A 69 3.12 1.42 8.57
C ASP A 69 2.04 2.21 7.79
N LEU A 70 2.47 3.24 7.05
CA LEU A 70 1.59 4.00 6.16
C LEU A 70 1.01 3.11 5.05
N VAL A 71 1.88 2.34 4.38
CA VAL A 71 1.51 1.46 3.27
C VAL A 71 0.59 0.34 3.77
N GLU A 72 0.93 -0.32 4.87
CA GLU A 72 0.11 -1.36 5.48
C GLU A 72 -1.30 -0.84 5.83
N THR A 73 -1.40 0.39 6.36
CA THR A 73 -2.67 1.02 6.70
C THR A 73 -3.57 1.18 5.48
N ILE A 74 -3.07 1.77 4.38
CA ILE A 74 -3.89 1.95 3.17
C ILE A 74 -4.23 0.61 2.51
N PHE A 75 -3.30 -0.36 2.53
CA PHE A 75 -3.55 -1.71 1.99
C PHE A 75 -4.64 -2.45 2.75
N LYS A 76 -4.67 -2.39 4.09
CA LYS A 76 -5.75 -3.00 4.89
C LYS A 76 -7.13 -2.41 4.57
N LEU A 77 -7.22 -1.08 4.47
CA LEU A 77 -8.47 -0.40 4.12
C LEU A 77 -8.94 -0.73 2.70
N GLY A 78 -8.00 -0.79 1.75
CA GLY A 78 -8.28 -1.17 0.37
C GLY A 78 -8.70 -2.65 0.24
N ALA A 79 -8.01 -3.55 0.94
CA ALA A 79 -8.32 -4.98 0.96
C ALA A 79 -9.74 -5.24 1.51
N TYR A 80 -10.14 -4.53 2.57
CA TYR A 80 -11.52 -4.59 3.08
C TYR A 80 -12.53 -4.27 1.97
N GLY A 81 -12.32 -3.17 1.24
CA GLY A 81 -13.22 -2.75 0.15
C GLY A 81 -13.26 -3.75 -1.01
N SER A 82 -12.11 -4.31 -1.37
CA SER A 82 -12.00 -5.35 -2.40
C SER A 82 -12.77 -6.61 -2.00
N LEU A 83 -12.52 -7.13 -0.79
CA LEU A 83 -13.19 -8.33 -0.28
C LEU A 83 -14.70 -8.13 -0.12
N TRP A 84 -15.12 -6.97 0.38
CA TRP A 84 -16.54 -6.63 0.50
C TRP A 84 -17.24 -6.58 -0.86
N PHE A 85 -16.62 -5.96 -1.87
CA PHE A 85 -17.18 -5.92 -3.22
C PHE A 85 -17.17 -7.32 -3.88
N SER A 86 -16.15 -8.14 -3.64
CA SER A 86 -16.11 -9.51 -4.15
C SER A 86 -17.20 -10.40 -3.55
N ALA A 87 -17.62 -10.13 -2.31
CA ALA A 87 -18.72 -10.85 -1.68
C ALA A 87 -20.09 -10.49 -2.30
N ASP A 88 -20.28 -9.25 -2.74
CA ASP A 88 -21.45 -8.81 -3.50
C ASP A 88 -21.09 -7.71 -4.51
N THR A 89 -20.89 -8.10 -5.77
CA THR A 89 -20.50 -7.19 -6.84
C THR A 89 -21.61 -6.24 -7.29
N GLN A 90 -22.83 -6.39 -6.76
CA GLN A 90 -23.95 -5.49 -7.01
C GLN A 90 -24.12 -4.45 -5.88
N SER A 91 -23.32 -4.55 -4.81
CA SER A 91 -23.36 -3.63 -3.68
C SER A 91 -22.86 -2.24 -4.07
N SER A 92 -23.78 -1.27 -4.15
CA SER A 92 -23.44 0.13 -4.37
C SER A 92 -22.61 0.71 -3.22
N ALA A 93 -22.84 0.26 -1.98
CA ALA A 93 -22.08 0.70 -0.81
C ALA A 93 -20.61 0.26 -0.88
N ALA A 94 -20.36 -1.01 -1.25
CA ALA A 94 -19.01 -1.52 -1.44
C ALA A 94 -18.29 -0.80 -2.59
N LEU A 95 -18.99 -0.52 -3.69
CA LEU A 95 -18.45 0.25 -4.81
C LEU A 95 -18.10 1.69 -4.43
N THR A 96 -18.98 2.39 -3.70
CA THR A 96 -18.70 3.75 -3.19
C THR A 96 -17.48 3.75 -2.26
N TYR A 97 -17.39 2.79 -1.34
CA TYR A 97 -16.23 2.63 -0.48
C TYR A 97 -14.95 2.43 -1.30
N ARG A 98 -14.94 1.47 -2.24
CA ARG A 98 -13.79 1.17 -3.08
C ARG A 98 -13.30 2.38 -3.86
N ASN A 99 -14.22 3.15 -4.45
CA ASN A 99 -13.88 4.36 -5.21
C ASN A 99 -13.25 5.43 -4.31
N ARG A 100 -13.76 5.61 -3.08
CA ARG A 100 -13.16 6.54 -2.11
C ARG A 100 -11.75 6.11 -1.74
N LEU A 101 -11.53 4.82 -1.45
CA LEU A 101 -10.20 4.31 -1.11
C LEU A 101 -9.23 4.36 -2.28
N GLN A 102 -9.69 4.19 -3.52
CA GLN A 102 -8.87 4.38 -4.72
C GLN A 102 -8.36 5.82 -4.84
N GLN A 103 -9.24 6.81 -4.60
CA GLN A 103 -8.86 8.23 -4.61
C GLN A 103 -7.82 8.53 -3.53
N VAL A 104 -8.06 8.07 -2.29
CA VAL A 104 -7.12 8.24 -1.18
C VAL A 104 -5.78 7.57 -1.50
N SER A 105 -5.79 6.33 -2.00
CA SER A 105 -4.57 5.60 -2.35
C SER A 105 -3.76 6.32 -3.43
N THR A 106 -4.42 6.95 -4.40
CA THR A 106 -3.75 7.72 -5.47
C THR A 106 -3.10 8.98 -4.90
N ASP A 107 -3.78 9.69 -4.00
CA ASP A 107 -3.21 10.86 -3.31
C ASP A 107 -1.98 10.47 -2.48
N VAL A 108 -2.11 9.42 -1.66
CA VAL A 108 -1.00 8.88 -0.84
C VAL A 108 0.18 8.51 -1.72
N GLN A 109 -0.04 7.71 -2.78
CA GLN A 109 1.01 7.29 -3.70
C GLN A 109 1.77 8.49 -4.30
N ASN A 110 1.05 9.53 -4.75
CA ASN A 110 1.66 10.73 -5.31
C ASN A 110 2.48 11.51 -4.29
N ARG A 111 2.00 11.59 -3.04
CA ARG A 111 2.66 12.32 -1.96
C ARG A 111 3.87 11.58 -1.41
N THR A 112 3.90 10.25 -1.46
CA THR A 112 5.03 9.44 -0.96
C THR A 112 6.06 9.09 -2.05
N LEU A 113 5.75 9.35 -3.33
CA LEU A 113 6.58 9.00 -4.48
C LEU A 113 8.02 9.55 -4.40
N PHE A 114 8.24 10.67 -3.71
CA PHE A 114 9.57 11.27 -3.55
C PHE A 114 10.58 10.30 -2.92
N PHE A 115 10.14 9.39 -2.05
CA PHE A 115 11.02 8.44 -1.38
C PHE A 115 11.59 7.41 -2.36
N ASP A 116 10.72 6.81 -3.18
CA ASP A 116 11.10 5.87 -4.23
C ASP A 116 12.06 6.52 -5.23
N LEU A 117 11.77 7.75 -5.62
CA LEU A 117 12.59 8.52 -6.55
C LEU A 117 13.94 8.91 -5.96
N TRP A 118 13.97 9.34 -4.70
CA TRP A 118 15.23 9.61 -4.00
C TRP A 118 16.11 8.36 -3.96
N TRP A 119 15.55 7.22 -3.53
CA TRP A 119 16.29 5.97 -3.43
C TRP A 119 16.82 5.48 -4.79
N LYS A 120 16.02 5.60 -5.85
CA LYS A 120 16.45 5.27 -7.22
C LYS A 120 17.44 6.28 -7.79
N GLY A 121 17.38 7.52 -7.34
CA GLY A 121 18.25 8.61 -7.75
C GLY A 121 19.69 8.48 -7.25
N LEU A 122 19.90 7.79 -6.12
CA LEU A 122 21.23 7.51 -5.58
C LEU A 122 22.09 6.75 -6.60
N ASP A 123 23.38 7.06 -6.65
CA ASP A 123 24.33 6.22 -7.35
C ASP A 123 24.49 4.83 -6.69
N ASP A 124 25.31 3.96 -7.26
CA ASP A 124 25.42 2.59 -6.77
C ASP A 124 26.26 2.49 -5.48
N ASP A 125 27.20 3.41 -5.27
CA ASP A 125 28.05 3.44 -4.08
C ASP A 125 27.29 4.02 -2.89
N GLU A 126 26.55 5.12 -3.10
CA GLU A 126 25.65 5.74 -2.12
C GLU A 126 24.58 4.75 -1.64
N ALA A 127 23.89 4.10 -2.58
CA ALA A 127 22.88 3.11 -2.23
C ALA A 127 23.50 1.91 -1.49
N SER A 128 24.67 1.44 -1.92
CA SER A 128 25.36 0.34 -1.26
C SER A 128 25.79 0.66 0.17
N ALA A 129 26.16 1.92 0.45
CA ALA A 129 26.52 2.38 1.78
C ALA A 129 25.32 2.44 2.74
N LEU A 130 24.14 2.78 2.22
CA LEU A 130 22.90 2.88 3.00
C LEU A 130 22.14 1.56 3.14
N LEU A 131 22.45 0.55 2.32
CA LEU A 131 21.73 -0.72 2.32
C LEU A 131 21.81 -1.41 3.70
N PRO A 132 20.66 -1.78 4.31
CA PRO A 132 20.64 -2.45 5.59
C PRO A 132 21.40 -3.78 5.59
N ASN A 133 21.93 -4.14 6.76
CA ASN A 133 22.61 -5.41 6.97
C ASN A 133 21.63 -6.58 6.79
N SER A 134 21.91 -7.48 5.84
CA SER A 134 21.03 -8.60 5.50
C SER A 134 20.80 -9.61 6.62
N ALA A 135 21.70 -9.70 7.61
CA ALA A 135 21.54 -10.60 8.74
C ALA A 135 20.50 -10.11 9.76
N HIS A 136 20.24 -8.80 9.80
CA HIS A 136 19.32 -8.19 10.76
C HIS A 136 18.05 -7.64 10.09
N PHE A 137 18.16 -7.18 8.85
CA PHE A 137 17.09 -6.50 8.09
C PHE A 137 16.96 -7.06 6.66
N PRO A 138 16.69 -8.37 6.51
CA PRO A 138 16.64 -9.00 5.19
C PRO A 138 15.51 -8.45 4.30
N ASP A 139 14.35 -8.14 4.89
CA ASP A 139 13.16 -7.71 4.14
C ASP A 139 13.33 -6.27 3.63
N GLN A 140 13.80 -5.36 4.49
CA GLN A 140 14.11 -3.98 4.11
C GLN A 140 15.18 -3.93 3.02
N ARG A 141 16.24 -4.73 3.16
CA ARG A 141 17.29 -4.84 2.15
C ARG A 141 16.74 -5.35 0.83
N HIS A 142 15.91 -6.39 0.85
CA HIS A 142 15.31 -6.95 -0.35
C HIS A 142 14.41 -5.93 -1.06
N TYR A 143 13.53 -5.25 -0.32
CA TYR A 143 12.66 -4.22 -0.86
C TYR A 143 13.45 -3.10 -1.56
N LEU A 144 14.46 -2.54 -0.89
CA LEU A 144 15.30 -1.49 -1.45
C LEU A 144 16.08 -1.96 -2.69
N ALA A 145 16.57 -3.20 -2.69
CA ALA A 145 17.24 -3.79 -3.84
C ALA A 145 16.29 -3.98 -5.04
N ASP A 146 15.08 -4.49 -4.82
CA ASP A 146 14.09 -4.66 -5.89
C ASP A 146 13.61 -3.33 -6.45
N LEU A 147 13.45 -2.29 -5.61
CA LEU A 147 13.04 -0.96 -6.06
C LEU A 147 13.99 -0.40 -7.13
N ARG A 148 15.31 -0.66 -7.00
CA ARG A 148 16.32 -0.23 -7.96
C ARG A 148 16.34 -1.02 -9.27
N ARG A 149 15.68 -2.19 -9.35
CA ARG A 149 15.52 -2.93 -10.62
C ARG A 149 14.83 -2.09 -11.70
N THR A 150 13.99 -1.15 -11.28
CA THR A 150 13.25 -0.24 -12.18
C THR A 150 13.91 1.13 -12.36
N LYS A 151 15.10 1.37 -11.78
CA LYS A 151 15.86 2.63 -11.93
C LYS A 151 16.03 3.06 -13.40
N PRO A 152 16.38 2.18 -14.37
CA PRO A 152 16.55 2.58 -15.77
C PRO A 152 15.25 3.03 -16.47
N TYR A 153 14.09 2.77 -15.85
CA TYR A 153 12.76 3.04 -16.40
C TYR A 153 11.98 4.06 -15.57
N THR A 154 12.65 4.79 -14.68
CA THR A 154 12.02 5.77 -13.78
C THR A 154 12.13 7.17 -14.36
N LEU A 155 11.01 7.89 -14.40
CA LEU A 155 10.92 9.27 -14.88
C LEU A 155 11.15 10.27 -13.73
N ASP A 156 11.14 11.57 -14.05
CA ASP A 156 11.13 12.61 -13.01
C ASP A 156 9.80 12.62 -12.23
N GLU A 157 9.83 13.16 -11.00
CA GLU A 157 8.70 13.14 -10.08
C GLU A 157 7.40 13.66 -10.67
N LYS A 158 7.44 14.74 -11.46
CA LYS A 158 6.23 15.32 -12.05
C LYS A 158 5.65 14.41 -13.11
N SER A 159 6.50 13.74 -13.88
CA SER A 159 6.07 12.81 -14.93
C SER A 159 5.45 11.55 -14.32
N GLU A 160 6.02 11.00 -13.24
CA GLU A 160 5.44 9.85 -12.53
C GLU A 160 4.10 10.20 -11.87
N GLN A 161 4.00 11.36 -11.20
CA GLN A 161 2.73 11.83 -10.62
C GLN A 161 1.63 12.02 -11.68
N LEU A 162 2.01 12.51 -12.87
CA LEU A 162 1.10 12.66 -13.99
C LEU A 162 0.60 11.29 -14.49
N ILE A 163 1.47 10.29 -14.57
CA ILE A 163 1.11 8.92 -14.96
C ILE A 163 0.12 8.33 -13.95
N ASN A 164 0.42 8.39 -12.65
CA ASN A 164 -0.49 7.90 -11.60
C ASN A 164 -1.88 8.56 -11.71
N THR A 165 -1.91 9.89 -11.90
CA THR A 165 -3.17 10.64 -12.05
C THR A 165 -3.91 10.28 -13.34
N LYS A 166 -3.17 10.08 -14.45
CA LYS A 166 -3.75 9.64 -15.72
C LYS A 166 -4.35 8.24 -15.59
N ASP A 167 -3.63 7.30 -15.00
CA ASP A 167 -4.04 5.89 -14.94
C ASP A 167 -5.25 5.71 -14.05
N ALA A 168 -5.28 6.40 -12.89
CA ALA A 168 -6.46 6.47 -12.02
C ALA A 168 -7.71 7.01 -12.72
N ASN A 169 -7.56 7.96 -13.65
CA ASN A 169 -8.66 8.51 -14.45
C ASN A 169 -8.82 7.83 -15.83
N GLY A 170 -8.02 6.81 -16.11
CA GLY A 170 -7.82 6.23 -17.43
C GLY A 170 -8.04 4.73 -17.40
N ILE A 171 -6.96 3.96 -17.56
CA ILE A 171 -7.06 2.50 -17.67
C ILE A 171 -7.67 1.87 -16.42
N ASP A 172 -7.34 2.37 -15.23
CA ASP A 172 -7.85 1.84 -13.96
C ASP A 172 -9.32 2.20 -13.75
N ALA A 173 -9.79 3.31 -14.33
CA ALA A 173 -11.21 3.68 -14.31
C ALA A 173 -12.04 2.79 -15.26
N VAL A 174 -11.47 2.37 -16.39
CA VAL A 174 -12.18 1.64 -17.45
C VAL A 174 -12.13 0.12 -17.27
N MET A 175 -11.07 -0.41 -16.66
CA MET A 175 -10.87 -1.86 -16.45
C MET A 175 -11.44 -2.37 -15.11
N THR A 176 -12.48 -1.71 -14.60
CA THR A 176 -13.11 -2.02 -13.28
C THR A 176 -13.98 -3.27 -13.25
#